data_AF-A0AAW5ZPV1-F1
#
_entry.id   AF-A0AAW5ZPV1-F1
#
_cell.length_a   1.000
_cell.length_b   1.000
_cell.length_c   1.000
_cell.angle_alpha   90.00
_cell.angle_beta   90.00
_cell.angle_gamma   90.00
#
_symmetry.space_group_name_H-M   'P 1'
#
loop_
_entity.id
_entity.type
_entity.pdbx_description
1 polymer ?
#
loop_
_entity_poly.entity_id
_entity_poly.type
_entity_poly.pdbx_seq_one_letter_code
_entity_poly.pdbx_strand_id
1 'polypeptide(L)'
;MTDTLDSKTDSVFAYRREQLEEMARDVLRVARELGATDAATEISEGQGLSVTVRKGEIETIEQNRDKVVGVTVMLGKKRGNASTSDFSPAALRSTVEAAYNIARFTADDDCAGLAEEELLEQHPRDLSLYHPWTLDAEAAVEIARAAEAAALAVSPKIRNSDGASVSAQHSHFVLATSRGFLGGYPYSRHFISCAPIAGSGRHMQRDDWYSSKRSPKDLAAPEAIGQYAAERALARLSARRLTTRKCPVLFEAPLAAGLLGAFVQAVSGGALYRKSTFLLDALGKEIFAPHVQIKEDPHVPSGMGSAPFDEEGVRTRRRDVVKDGVVEGYFLSTYSARKLGMQTTGNAGGSHNLTLFSDKTQPEDDFAGMLRRMGTGLLVTELMGQGVNYVTGDYSRGASGYWVENGVIQYPVEEITIAGSLPDMFRQIVAIGADALVRGTKETGSILIEQMTIAGE
;
A
#
# COMPACT_ATOMS: atom_id res chain seq x y z
N MET A 1 22.36 -22.81 -30.54
CA MET A 1 21.72 -23.91 -29.81
C MET A 1 20.96 -23.26 -28.67
N THR A 2 19.86 -22.52 -28.85
CA THR A 2 18.65 -22.77 -29.65
C THR A 2 18.14 -24.20 -29.50
N ASP A 3 17.42 -24.40 -28.40
CA ASP A 3 16.32 -25.36 -28.23
C ASP A 3 15.31 -24.64 -27.32
N THR A 4 14.31 -23.97 -27.88
CA THR A 4 12.93 -24.49 -28.03
C THR A 4 12.34 -25.06 -26.75
N LEU A 5 11.81 -24.16 -25.93
CA LEU A 5 10.62 -24.43 -25.12
C LEU A 5 9.45 -23.77 -25.85
N ASP A 6 8.89 -24.47 -26.83
CA ASP A 6 7.57 -24.15 -27.36
C ASP A 6 6.66 -25.37 -27.12
N SER A 7 5.68 -25.20 -26.24
CA SER A 7 4.27 -25.55 -26.46
C SER A 7 3.53 -25.75 -25.14
N LYS A 8 2.62 -24.81 -24.86
CA LYS A 8 1.55 -24.82 -23.84
C LYS A 8 1.98 -24.71 -22.37
N THR A 9 2.48 -23.54 -21.98
CA THR A 9 2.03 -22.96 -20.70
C THR A 9 0.80 -22.11 -21.02
N ASP A 10 -0.35 -22.49 -20.47
CA ASP A 10 -1.57 -21.66 -20.47
C ASP A 10 -1.20 -20.28 -19.88
N SER A 11 -0.92 -19.33 -20.76
CA SER A 11 -0.62 -17.97 -20.36
C SER A 11 -1.89 -17.39 -19.75
N VAL A 12 -1.82 -17.05 -18.47
CA VAL A 12 -2.84 -16.27 -17.74
C VAL A 12 -3.10 -14.93 -18.45
N PHE A 13 -2.15 -14.45 -19.25
CA PHE A 13 -2.27 -13.23 -20.05
C PHE A 13 -2.68 -13.55 -21.48
N ALA A 14 -3.53 -12.70 -22.05
CA ALA A 14 -4.01 -12.88 -23.42
C ALA A 14 -3.14 -12.17 -24.46
N TYR A 15 -2.39 -11.16 -24.04
CA TYR A 15 -1.34 -10.53 -24.80
C TYR A 15 0.00 -10.99 -24.25
N ARG A 16 0.95 -11.24 -25.15
CA ARG A 16 2.34 -11.40 -24.78
C ARG A 16 2.95 -10.03 -24.53
N ARG A 17 4.00 -9.97 -23.70
CA ARG A 17 4.72 -8.73 -23.43
C ARG A 17 5.19 -8.03 -24.72
N GLU A 18 5.68 -8.80 -25.69
CA GLU A 18 6.15 -8.26 -26.98
C GLU A 18 5.04 -7.54 -27.76
N GLN A 19 3.79 -8.00 -27.63
CA GLN A 19 2.64 -7.35 -28.26
C GLN A 19 2.32 -6.01 -27.58
N LEU A 20 2.42 -5.94 -26.25
CA LEU A 20 2.26 -4.67 -25.54
C LEU A 20 3.40 -3.69 -25.87
N GLU A 21 4.63 -4.19 -26.01
CA GLU A 21 5.78 -3.38 -26.44
C GLU A 21 5.60 -2.85 -27.87
N GLU A 22 5.06 -3.64 -28.79
CA GLU A 22 4.72 -3.20 -30.15
C GLU A 22 3.65 -2.10 -30.13
N MET A 23 2.56 -2.31 -29.38
CA MET A 23 1.51 -1.30 -29.22
C MET A 23 2.06 0.01 -28.62
N ALA A 24 2.94 -0.09 -27.61
CA ALA A 24 3.55 1.07 -26.98
C ALA A 24 4.44 1.85 -27.97
N ARG A 25 5.23 1.14 -28.80
CA ARG A 25 6.03 1.76 -29.87
C ARG A 25 5.14 2.45 -30.91
N ASP A 26 4.01 1.85 -31.28
CA ASP A 26 3.05 2.45 -32.20
C ASP A 26 2.41 3.72 -31.64
N VAL A 27 2.01 3.71 -30.37
CA VAL A 27 1.50 4.90 -29.68
C VAL A 27 2.51 6.03 -29.71
N LEU A 28 3.78 5.75 -29.37
CA LEU A 28 4.84 6.76 -29.41
C LEU A 28 5.15 7.25 -30.84
N ARG A 29 5.09 6.35 -31.83
CA ARG A 29 5.25 6.69 -33.26
C ARG A 29 4.16 7.66 -33.72
N VAL A 30 2.89 7.36 -33.43
CA VAL A 30 1.76 8.24 -33.78
C VAL A 30 1.90 9.60 -33.08
N ALA A 31 2.30 9.63 -31.81
CA ALA A 31 2.51 10.89 -31.10
C ALA A 31 3.57 11.77 -31.80
N ARG A 32 4.68 11.14 -32.23
CA ARG A 32 5.73 11.81 -33.00
C ARG A 32 5.24 12.29 -34.37
N GLU A 33 4.46 11.48 -35.08
CA GLU A 33 3.86 11.86 -36.38
C GLU A 33 2.94 13.08 -36.27
N LEU A 34 2.20 13.20 -35.16
CA LEU A 34 1.36 14.37 -34.88
C LEU A 34 2.15 15.62 -34.48
N GLY A 35 3.45 15.49 -34.18
CA GLY A 35 4.32 16.60 -33.79
C GLY A 35 4.51 16.77 -32.28
N ALA A 36 4.27 15.72 -31.48
CA ALA A 36 4.61 15.72 -30.06
C ALA A 36 6.12 15.90 -29.86
N THR A 37 6.50 16.74 -28.90
CA THR A 37 7.91 16.89 -28.48
C THR A 37 8.37 15.75 -27.60
N ASP A 38 7.47 15.28 -26.72
CA ASP A 38 7.68 14.13 -25.85
C ASP A 38 6.35 13.37 -25.67
N ALA A 39 6.43 12.07 -25.40
CA ALA A 39 5.27 11.24 -25.12
C ALA A 39 5.62 10.07 -24.20
N ALA A 40 4.65 9.63 -23.41
CA ALA A 40 4.75 8.41 -22.61
C ALA A 40 3.46 7.61 -22.70
N THR A 41 3.56 6.30 -22.59
CA THR A 41 2.40 5.42 -22.54
C THR A 41 2.64 4.27 -21.58
N GLU A 42 1.62 3.92 -20.82
CA GLU A 42 1.55 2.67 -20.08
C GLU A 42 0.42 1.83 -20.68
N ILE A 43 0.73 0.57 -20.98
CA ILE A 43 -0.24 -0.40 -21.47
C ILE A 43 -0.23 -1.57 -20.51
N SER A 44 -1.38 -1.92 -19.98
CA SER A 44 -1.53 -3.01 -19.01
C SER A 44 -2.73 -3.89 -19.32
N GLU A 45 -2.60 -5.17 -18.99
CA GLU A 45 -3.75 -6.03 -18.77
C GLU A 45 -3.64 -6.75 -17.44
N GLY A 46 -4.80 -7.02 -16.86
CA GLY A 46 -4.94 -7.79 -15.64
C GLY A 46 -6.12 -8.73 -15.75
N GLN A 47 -6.06 -9.82 -15.00
CA GLN A 47 -7.20 -10.67 -14.78
C GLN A 47 -7.15 -11.26 -13.38
N GLY A 48 -8.28 -11.78 -12.95
CA GLY A 48 -8.33 -12.49 -11.69
C GLY A 48 -9.68 -13.11 -11.40
N LEU A 49 -9.69 -13.79 -10.27
CA LEU A 49 -10.85 -14.43 -9.68
C LEU A 49 -11.01 -13.89 -8.27
N SER A 50 -12.22 -13.48 -7.92
CA SER A 50 -12.60 -13.13 -6.56
C SER A 50 -13.85 -13.90 -6.16
N VAL A 51 -13.78 -14.61 -5.04
CA VAL A 51 -14.90 -15.37 -4.49
C VAL A 51 -15.16 -14.90 -3.08
N THR A 52 -16.43 -14.68 -2.76
CA THR A 52 -16.90 -14.39 -1.41
C THR A 52 -17.95 -15.41 -1.02
N VAL A 53 -17.80 -15.96 0.18
CA VAL A 53 -18.78 -16.83 0.82
C VAL A 53 -19.26 -16.17 2.09
N ARG A 54 -20.53 -16.42 2.44
CA ARG A 54 -21.14 -15.94 3.66
C ARG A 54 -22.04 -17.01 4.24
N LYS A 55 -21.77 -17.40 5.48
CA LYS A 55 -22.40 -18.52 6.18
C LYS A 55 -22.34 -19.83 5.38
N GLY A 56 -21.20 -20.09 4.74
CA GLY A 56 -20.96 -21.29 3.91
C GLY A 56 -21.61 -21.26 2.52
N GLU A 57 -22.48 -20.28 2.26
CA GLU A 57 -23.12 -20.09 0.97
C GLU A 57 -22.30 -19.14 0.09
N ILE A 58 -22.32 -19.36 -1.22
CA ILE A 58 -21.63 -18.52 -2.18
C ILE A 58 -22.41 -17.19 -2.30
N GLU A 59 -21.74 -16.07 -2.06
CA GLU A 59 -22.33 -14.74 -2.23
C GLU A 59 -21.97 -14.16 -3.61
N THR A 60 -20.69 -14.20 -3.97
CA THR A 60 -20.22 -13.70 -5.28
C THR A 60 -19.11 -14.56 -5.84
N ILE A 61 -19.15 -14.77 -7.16
CA ILE A 61 -18.02 -15.24 -7.96
C ILE A 61 -17.81 -14.21 -9.05
N GLU A 62 -16.68 -13.51 -9.01
CA GLU A 62 -16.31 -12.47 -9.96
C GLU A 62 -15.04 -12.87 -10.70
N GLN A 63 -15.12 -12.84 -12.02
CA GLN A 63 -13.95 -12.92 -12.90
C GLN A 63 -13.78 -11.58 -13.57
N ASN A 64 -12.66 -10.92 -13.29
CA ASN A 64 -12.32 -9.64 -13.90
C ASN A 64 -11.26 -9.84 -14.98
N ARG A 65 -11.37 -9.02 -16.02
CA ARG A 65 -10.34 -8.86 -17.03
C ARG A 65 -10.28 -7.41 -17.47
N ASP A 66 -9.23 -6.75 -17.05
CA ASP A 66 -9.03 -5.32 -17.21
C ASP A 66 -7.92 -5.07 -18.23
N LYS A 67 -8.13 -4.05 -19.06
CA LYS A 67 -7.16 -3.61 -20.06
C LYS A 67 -7.15 -2.09 -20.09
N VAL A 68 -5.97 -1.50 -20.05
CA VAL A 68 -5.82 -0.05 -20.06
C VAL A 68 -4.63 0.34 -20.92
N VAL A 69 -4.83 1.37 -21.73
CA VAL A 69 -3.79 2.17 -22.37
C VAL A 69 -3.91 3.57 -21.83
N GLY A 70 -2.89 4.05 -21.13
CA GLY A 70 -2.72 5.45 -20.77
C GLY A 70 -1.74 6.11 -21.72
N VAL A 71 -2.06 7.31 -22.22
CA VAL A 71 -1.18 8.11 -23.08
C VAL A 71 -1.02 9.50 -22.49
N THR A 72 0.24 9.94 -22.40
CA THR A 72 0.63 11.33 -22.14
C THR A 72 1.34 11.88 -23.37
N VAL A 73 0.88 13.01 -23.88
CA VAL A 73 1.53 13.74 -24.98
C VAL A 73 1.96 15.12 -24.48
N MET A 74 3.12 15.58 -24.94
CA MET A 74 3.64 16.90 -24.67
C MET A 74 3.96 17.68 -25.94
N LEU A 75 3.70 18.99 -25.89
CA LEU A 75 4.02 19.97 -26.92
C LEU A 75 4.82 21.10 -26.27
N GLY A 76 6.15 20.95 -26.26
CA GLY A 76 7.03 21.75 -25.43
C GLY A 76 6.68 21.55 -23.96
N LYS A 77 6.11 22.57 -23.33
CA LYS A 77 5.74 22.58 -21.90
C LYS A 77 4.25 22.35 -21.66
N LYS A 78 3.47 22.09 -22.72
CA LYS A 78 2.05 21.76 -22.63
C LYS A 78 1.86 20.27 -22.56
N ARG A 79 0.90 19.81 -21.77
CA ARG A 79 0.63 18.38 -21.54
C ARG A 79 -0.83 18.05 -21.82
N GLY A 80 -1.06 16.87 -22.37
CA GLY A 80 -2.39 16.28 -22.53
C GLY A 80 -2.38 14.79 -22.25
N ASN A 81 -3.50 14.27 -21.75
CA ASN A 81 -3.65 12.89 -21.32
C ASN A 81 -4.95 12.30 -21.87
N ALA A 82 -4.91 11.04 -22.31
CA ALA A 82 -6.08 10.27 -22.69
C ALA A 82 -5.85 8.79 -22.38
N SER A 83 -6.93 8.02 -22.26
CA SER A 83 -6.85 6.58 -22.02
C SER A 83 -7.98 5.82 -22.70
N THR A 84 -7.76 4.53 -22.96
CA THR A 84 -8.74 3.60 -23.54
C THR A 84 -8.56 2.18 -23.01
N SER A 85 -9.60 1.35 -23.09
CA SER A 85 -9.52 -0.11 -22.86
C SER A 85 -9.59 -0.92 -24.18
N ASP A 86 -9.76 -0.23 -25.32
CA ASP A 86 -9.72 -0.83 -26.66
C ASP A 86 -8.29 -0.80 -27.21
N PHE A 87 -7.74 -1.98 -27.47
CA PHE A 87 -6.38 -2.18 -27.98
C PHE A 87 -6.33 -2.22 -29.52
N SER A 88 -7.46 -1.92 -30.20
CA SER A 88 -7.48 -1.84 -31.66
C SER A 88 -6.56 -0.70 -32.16
N PRO A 89 -5.86 -0.87 -33.30
CA PRO A 89 -4.99 0.18 -33.83
C PRO A 89 -5.68 1.53 -34.04
N ALA A 90 -6.97 1.51 -34.42
CA ALA A 90 -7.78 2.71 -34.59
C ALA A 90 -8.04 3.43 -33.25
N ALA A 91 -8.36 2.69 -32.18
CA ALA A 91 -8.56 3.25 -30.85
C ALA A 91 -7.26 3.78 -30.24
N LEU A 92 -6.13 3.08 -30.43
CA LEU A 92 -4.82 3.57 -30.00
C LEU A 92 -4.51 4.91 -30.65
N ARG A 93 -4.61 5.01 -31.99
CA ARG A 93 -4.40 6.26 -32.73
C ARG A 93 -5.32 7.37 -32.25
N SER A 94 -6.63 7.11 -32.13
CA SER A 94 -7.62 8.08 -31.66
C SER A 94 -7.30 8.59 -30.24
N THR A 95 -6.81 7.71 -29.37
CA THR A 95 -6.40 8.09 -28.00
C THR A 95 -5.19 9.02 -28.02
N VAL A 96 -4.20 8.77 -28.87
CA VAL A 96 -3.06 9.69 -29.05
C VAL A 96 -3.52 11.04 -29.60
N GLU A 97 -4.40 11.04 -30.60
CA GLU A 97 -4.98 12.27 -31.17
C GLU A 97 -5.75 13.08 -30.12
N ALA A 98 -6.51 12.41 -29.24
CA ALA A 98 -7.20 13.06 -28.13
C ALA A 98 -6.21 13.70 -27.15
N ALA A 99 -5.18 12.97 -26.70
CA ALA A 99 -4.14 13.51 -25.81
C ALA A 99 -3.40 14.69 -26.46
N TYR A 100 -3.07 14.59 -27.75
CA TYR A 100 -2.44 15.65 -28.52
C TYR A 100 -3.33 16.90 -28.62
N ASN A 101 -4.62 16.72 -28.92
CA ASN A 101 -5.58 17.83 -28.98
C ASN A 101 -5.70 18.53 -27.63
N ILE A 102 -5.76 17.80 -26.51
CA ILE A 102 -5.76 18.39 -25.17
C ILE A 102 -4.48 19.22 -24.97
N ALA A 103 -3.30 18.66 -25.28
CA ALA A 103 -2.02 19.35 -25.12
C ALA A 103 -1.94 20.68 -25.89
N ARG A 104 -2.63 20.81 -27.03
CA ARG A 104 -2.66 22.07 -27.80
C ARG A 104 -3.37 23.21 -27.07
N PHE A 105 -4.34 22.89 -26.22
CA PHE A 105 -5.17 23.86 -25.52
C PHE A 105 -4.78 24.09 -24.06
N THR A 106 -3.86 23.30 -23.50
CA THR A 106 -3.36 23.52 -22.15
C THR A 106 -2.33 24.65 -22.10
N ALA A 107 -2.15 25.22 -20.90
CA ALA A 107 -1.13 26.23 -20.63
C ALA A 107 0.26 25.57 -20.55
N ASP A 108 1.30 26.37 -20.81
CA ASP A 108 2.67 25.95 -20.56
C ASP A 108 2.90 25.78 -19.05
N ASP A 109 3.55 24.68 -18.68
CA ASP A 109 4.04 24.43 -17.32
C ASP A 109 5.54 24.12 -17.37
N ASP A 110 6.36 25.00 -16.80
CA ASP A 110 7.82 24.88 -16.81
C ASP A 110 8.36 23.61 -16.15
N CYS A 111 7.55 22.94 -15.33
CA CYS A 111 7.91 21.68 -14.67
C CYS A 111 7.42 20.43 -15.42
N ALA A 112 6.56 20.58 -16.42
CA ALA A 112 6.12 19.47 -17.26
C ALA A 112 7.27 18.95 -18.14
N GLY A 113 7.30 17.63 -18.36
CA GLY A 113 8.35 16.96 -19.14
C GLY A 113 8.61 15.55 -18.62
N LEU A 114 9.14 14.68 -19.47
CA LEU A 114 9.60 13.35 -19.06
C LEU A 114 10.88 13.45 -18.22
N ALA A 115 11.20 12.39 -17.49
CA ALA A 115 12.50 12.27 -16.83
C ALA A 115 13.67 12.39 -17.84
N GLU A 116 14.82 12.85 -17.36
CA GLU A 116 16.06 12.89 -18.13
C GLU A 116 16.55 11.45 -18.41
N GLU A 117 17.11 11.21 -19.60
CA GLU A 117 17.47 9.87 -20.08
C GLU A 117 18.47 9.18 -19.15
N GLU A 118 19.39 9.95 -18.57
CA GLU A 118 20.41 9.46 -17.66
C GLU A 118 19.83 8.93 -16.36
N LEU A 119 18.59 9.27 -16.00
CA LEU A 119 17.90 8.83 -14.78
C LEU A 119 17.09 7.54 -14.97
N LEU A 120 16.82 7.17 -16.23
CA LEU A 120 16.00 6.01 -16.58
C LEU A 120 16.69 4.68 -16.25
N GLU A 121 15.91 3.67 -15.88
CA GLU A 121 16.43 2.31 -15.67
C GLU A 121 16.77 1.64 -17.00
N GLN A 122 17.97 1.06 -17.06
CA GLN A 122 18.54 0.44 -18.26
C GLN A 122 18.67 -1.08 -18.09
N HIS A 123 18.82 -1.54 -16.86
CA HIS A 123 19.05 -2.94 -16.50
C HIS A 123 18.16 -3.32 -15.31
N PRO A 124 16.82 -3.31 -15.49
CA PRO A 124 15.89 -3.61 -14.41
C PRO A 124 16.13 -5.01 -13.86
N ARG A 125 16.24 -5.11 -12.53
CA ARG A 125 16.41 -6.39 -11.84
C ARG A 125 15.13 -7.20 -11.90
N ASP A 126 15.24 -8.51 -12.05
CA ASP A 126 14.11 -9.40 -11.77
C ASP A 126 13.94 -9.50 -10.25
N LEU A 127 12.78 -9.02 -9.78
CA LEU A 127 12.42 -9.00 -8.36
C LEU A 127 11.48 -10.16 -7.99
N SER A 128 11.26 -11.12 -8.89
CA SER A 128 10.38 -12.28 -8.67
C SER A 128 8.98 -11.85 -8.19
N LEU A 129 8.34 -10.93 -8.92
CA LEU A 129 7.05 -10.33 -8.54
C LEU A 129 5.83 -11.12 -9.01
N TYR A 130 6.05 -12.09 -9.90
CA TYR A 130 4.99 -12.89 -10.50
C TYR A 130 5.08 -14.34 -10.05
N HIS A 131 4.04 -14.78 -9.34
CA HIS A 131 3.85 -16.14 -8.86
C HIS A 131 2.40 -16.53 -9.14
N PRO A 132 2.13 -17.18 -10.29
CA PRO A 132 0.76 -17.45 -10.68
C PRO A 132 0.09 -18.42 -9.70
N TRP A 133 -1.16 -18.11 -9.35
CA TRP A 133 -2.07 -19.05 -8.71
C TRP A 133 -3.19 -19.42 -9.67
N THR A 134 -3.13 -20.62 -10.26
CA THR A 134 -4.18 -21.14 -11.12
C THR A 134 -5.28 -21.73 -10.23
N LEU A 135 -6.22 -20.87 -9.85
CA LEU A 135 -7.33 -21.20 -8.97
C LEU A 135 -8.63 -21.15 -9.78
N ASP A 136 -9.38 -22.25 -9.82
CA ASP A 136 -10.73 -22.25 -10.36
C ASP A 136 -11.76 -21.81 -9.30
N ALA A 137 -13.00 -21.58 -9.73
CA ALA A 137 -14.05 -21.09 -8.85
C ALA A 137 -14.38 -22.09 -7.72
N GLU A 138 -14.34 -23.39 -7.99
CA GLU A 138 -14.65 -24.42 -7.00
C GLU A 138 -13.60 -24.46 -5.89
N ALA A 139 -12.31 -24.49 -6.26
CA ALA A 139 -11.22 -24.43 -5.30
C ALA A 139 -11.22 -23.10 -4.51
N ALA A 140 -11.54 -21.97 -5.16
CA ALA A 140 -11.65 -20.69 -4.46
C ALA A 140 -12.78 -20.67 -3.42
N VAL A 141 -13.94 -21.26 -3.75
CA VAL A 141 -15.07 -21.42 -2.81
C VAL A 141 -14.65 -22.26 -1.61
N GLU A 142 -13.95 -23.37 -1.82
CA GLU A 142 -13.53 -24.24 -0.72
C GLU A 142 -12.51 -23.57 0.22
N ILE A 143 -11.59 -22.77 -0.32
CA ILE A 143 -10.65 -21.96 0.49
C ILE A 143 -11.42 -20.92 1.33
N ALA A 144 -12.36 -20.20 0.71
CA ALA A 144 -13.16 -19.20 1.40
C ALA A 144 -14.02 -19.85 2.50
N ARG A 145 -14.64 -21.00 2.21
CA ARG A 145 -15.41 -21.80 3.18
C ARG A 145 -14.53 -22.28 4.33
N ALA A 146 -13.33 -22.75 4.06
CA ALA A 146 -12.40 -23.21 5.10
C ALA A 146 -12.07 -22.08 6.09
N ALA A 147 -11.81 -20.87 5.58
CA ALA A 147 -11.58 -19.70 6.44
C ALA A 147 -12.82 -19.34 7.30
N GLU A 148 -14.00 -19.24 6.68
CA GLU A 148 -15.21 -18.88 7.42
C GLU A 148 -15.64 -19.97 8.42
N ALA A 149 -15.58 -21.24 8.02
CA ALA A 149 -15.91 -22.37 8.87
C ALA A 149 -14.99 -22.43 10.09
N ALA A 150 -13.69 -22.19 9.90
CA ALA A 150 -12.73 -22.14 11.00
C ALA A 150 -13.06 -21.02 11.99
N ALA A 151 -13.44 -19.82 11.50
CA ALA A 151 -13.87 -18.72 12.36
C ALA A 151 -15.13 -19.07 13.17
N LEU A 152 -16.15 -19.62 12.52
CA LEU A 152 -17.42 -20.01 13.15
C LEU A 152 -17.25 -21.13 14.20
N ALA A 153 -16.25 -22.00 14.01
CA ALA A 153 -15.97 -23.11 14.91
C ALA A 153 -15.26 -22.71 16.22
N VAL A 154 -14.64 -21.53 16.30
CA VAL A 154 -13.86 -21.08 17.48
C VAL A 154 -14.73 -20.98 18.73
N SER A 155 -15.95 -20.45 18.61
CA SER A 155 -16.82 -20.23 19.76
C SER A 155 -18.29 -20.15 19.35
N PRO A 156 -19.23 -20.68 20.17
CA PRO A 156 -20.67 -20.46 19.95
C PRO A 156 -21.09 -18.98 20.05
N LYS A 157 -20.18 -18.10 20.52
CA LYS A 157 -20.39 -16.65 20.52
C LYS A 157 -20.14 -16.02 19.14
N ILE A 158 -19.46 -16.68 18.21
CA ILE A 158 -19.41 -16.26 16.79
C ILE A 158 -20.70 -16.72 16.12
N ARG A 159 -21.71 -15.84 16.08
CA ARG A 159 -23.07 -16.21 15.64
C ARG A 159 -23.38 -15.77 14.22
N ASN A 160 -22.53 -14.93 13.65
CA ASN A 160 -22.73 -14.35 12.33
C ASN A 160 -21.37 -14.06 11.68
N SER A 161 -21.40 -13.68 10.40
CA SER A 161 -20.22 -13.40 9.58
C SER A 161 -20.57 -12.39 8.49
N ASP A 162 -19.65 -11.50 8.19
CA ASP A 162 -19.65 -10.67 6.97
C ASP A 162 -18.96 -11.38 5.80
N GLY A 163 -18.52 -12.63 6.00
CA GLY A 163 -18.03 -13.52 4.98
C GLY A 163 -16.53 -13.77 5.05
N ALA A 164 -16.08 -14.62 4.14
CA ALA A 164 -14.68 -14.82 3.80
C ALA A 164 -14.49 -14.64 2.30
N SER A 165 -13.37 -14.03 1.93
CA SER A 165 -13.06 -13.74 0.53
C SER A 165 -11.68 -14.27 0.16
N VAL A 166 -11.59 -14.84 -1.04
CA VAL A 166 -10.34 -15.30 -1.66
C VAL A 166 -10.21 -14.61 -3.00
N SER A 167 -9.04 -14.06 -3.29
CA SER A 167 -8.74 -13.41 -4.57
C SER A 167 -7.38 -13.84 -5.09
N ALA A 168 -7.33 -14.16 -6.39
CA ALA A 168 -6.11 -14.39 -7.14
C ALA A 168 -6.07 -13.40 -8.31
N GLN A 169 -5.11 -12.48 -8.29
CA GLN A 169 -4.97 -11.44 -9.31
C GLN A 169 -3.60 -11.54 -9.98
N HIS A 170 -3.60 -11.34 -11.29
CA HIS A 170 -2.42 -11.40 -12.15
C HIS A 170 -2.47 -10.22 -13.10
N SER A 171 -1.37 -9.51 -13.25
CA SER A 171 -1.31 -8.39 -14.20
C SER A 171 0.09 -8.28 -14.77
N HIS A 172 0.18 -7.62 -15.91
CA HIS A 172 1.44 -7.17 -16.46
C HIS A 172 1.24 -5.84 -17.18
N PHE A 173 2.34 -5.13 -17.39
CA PHE A 173 2.30 -3.84 -18.06
C PHE A 173 3.59 -3.60 -18.82
N VAL A 174 3.54 -2.62 -19.71
CA VAL A 174 4.67 -2.01 -20.39
C VAL A 174 4.53 -0.50 -20.28
N LEU A 175 5.57 0.16 -19.75
CA LEU A 175 5.76 1.59 -19.78
C LEU A 175 6.78 1.92 -20.88
N ALA A 176 6.44 2.87 -21.74
CA ALA A 176 7.33 3.37 -22.79
C ALA A 176 7.34 4.90 -22.83
N THR A 177 8.49 5.48 -23.11
CA THR A 177 8.64 6.93 -23.28
C THR A 177 9.38 7.27 -24.57
N SER A 178 9.13 8.46 -25.11
CA SER A 178 9.83 9.00 -26.30
C SER A 178 11.33 9.20 -26.07
N ARG A 179 11.80 9.15 -24.83
CA ARG A 179 13.22 9.25 -24.43
C ARG A 179 13.91 7.90 -24.28
N GLY A 180 13.35 6.86 -24.91
CA GLY A 180 14.01 5.57 -25.04
C GLY A 180 13.75 4.58 -23.90
N PHE A 181 12.95 4.94 -22.89
CA PHE A 181 12.51 3.96 -21.90
C PHE A 181 11.51 2.98 -22.53
N LEU A 182 11.71 1.69 -22.30
CA LEU A 182 10.75 0.63 -22.57
C LEU A 182 10.96 -0.48 -21.54
N GLY A 183 10.05 -0.58 -20.58
CA GLY A 183 10.19 -1.50 -19.46
C GLY A 183 8.83 -2.00 -18.99
N GLY A 184 8.81 -3.22 -18.45
CA GLY A 184 7.59 -3.85 -17.99
C GLY A 184 7.88 -5.17 -17.29
N TYR A 185 6.96 -5.62 -16.45
CA TYR A 185 7.06 -6.91 -15.78
C TYR A 185 5.68 -7.42 -15.36
N PRO A 186 5.49 -8.75 -15.29
CA PRO A 186 4.30 -9.32 -14.67
C PRO A 186 4.40 -9.24 -13.15
N TYR A 187 3.25 -9.19 -12.49
CA TYR A 187 3.13 -9.30 -11.04
C TYR A 187 1.83 -9.99 -10.66
N SER A 188 1.80 -10.58 -9.47
CA SER A 188 0.61 -11.24 -8.92
C SER A 188 0.26 -10.69 -7.55
N ARG A 189 -1.01 -10.77 -7.15
CA ARG A 189 -1.43 -10.45 -5.78
C ARG A 189 -2.55 -11.39 -5.41
N HIS A 190 -2.30 -12.15 -4.35
CA HIS A 190 -3.25 -13.11 -3.81
C HIS A 190 -3.67 -12.66 -2.42
N PHE A 191 -4.91 -12.98 -2.06
CA PHE A 191 -5.55 -12.48 -0.87
C PHE A 191 -6.52 -13.51 -0.30
N ILE A 192 -6.51 -13.67 1.02
CA ILE A 192 -7.52 -14.44 1.78
C ILE A 192 -7.88 -13.60 3.00
N SER A 193 -9.17 -13.47 3.29
CA SER A 193 -9.68 -12.75 4.47
C SER A 193 -10.92 -13.40 5.06
N CYS A 194 -11.20 -13.10 6.32
CA CYS A 194 -12.44 -13.46 7.01
C CYS A 194 -12.84 -12.37 8.00
N ALA A 195 -14.14 -12.07 8.09
CA ALA A 195 -14.69 -11.06 8.99
C ALA A 195 -15.87 -11.63 9.81
N PRO A 196 -15.61 -12.38 10.89
CA PRO A 196 -16.65 -12.93 11.75
C PRO A 196 -17.27 -11.89 12.70
N ILE A 197 -18.47 -12.19 13.20
CA ILE A 197 -19.20 -11.34 14.14
C ILE A 197 -19.50 -12.13 15.43
N ALA A 198 -18.97 -11.62 16.54
CA ALA A 198 -19.20 -12.12 17.87
C ALA A 198 -20.40 -11.43 18.55
N GLY A 199 -21.14 -12.15 19.39
CA GLY A 199 -22.23 -11.61 20.21
C GLY A 199 -23.59 -11.57 19.50
N SER A 200 -24.50 -10.75 20.03
CA SER A 200 -25.87 -10.62 19.50
C SER A 200 -26.50 -9.28 19.87
N GLY A 201 -27.44 -8.81 19.05
CA GLY A 201 -28.19 -7.59 19.31
C GLY A 201 -27.29 -6.35 19.30
N ARG A 202 -27.40 -5.50 20.33
CA ARG A 202 -26.64 -4.24 20.42
C ARG A 202 -25.17 -4.41 20.84
N HIS A 203 -24.76 -5.62 21.22
CA HIS A 203 -23.40 -5.91 21.68
C HIS A 203 -22.63 -6.78 20.67
N MET A 204 -23.01 -6.71 19.38
CA MET A 204 -22.27 -7.39 18.33
C MET A 204 -20.94 -6.69 18.11
N GLN A 205 -19.89 -7.49 18.03
CA GLN A 205 -18.54 -7.04 17.74
C GLN A 205 -18.05 -7.73 16.48
N ARG A 206 -17.43 -6.96 15.59
CA ARG A 206 -16.83 -7.46 14.36
C ARG A 206 -15.36 -7.15 14.39
N ASP A 207 -14.57 -8.08 13.91
CA ASP A 207 -13.18 -7.83 13.54
C ASP A 207 -12.86 -8.68 12.31
N ASP A 208 -11.67 -8.49 11.76
CA ASP A 208 -11.21 -9.24 10.61
C ASP A 208 -9.76 -9.68 10.77
N TRP A 209 -9.37 -10.57 9.86
CA TRP A 209 -7.97 -10.76 9.54
C TRP A 209 -7.79 -11.15 8.08
N TYR A 210 -6.58 -10.94 7.57
CA TYR A 210 -6.25 -11.29 6.21
C TYR A 210 -4.76 -11.56 5.99
N SER A 211 -4.49 -12.27 4.90
CA SER A 211 -3.15 -12.46 4.32
C SER A 211 -3.14 -11.96 2.88
N SER A 212 -2.11 -11.20 2.49
CA SER A 212 -1.90 -10.76 1.10
C SER A 212 -0.45 -10.92 0.68
N LYS A 213 -0.21 -11.67 -0.40
CA LYS A 213 1.14 -12.10 -0.85
C LYS A 213 1.24 -12.14 -2.37
N ARG A 214 2.47 -12.03 -2.90
CA ARG A 214 2.73 -12.18 -4.34
C ARG A 214 2.57 -13.67 -4.70
N SER A 215 3.11 -14.55 -3.86
CA SER A 215 3.04 -16.00 -4.00
C SER A 215 1.93 -16.61 -3.14
N PRO A 216 1.14 -17.56 -3.70
CA PRO A 216 0.12 -18.25 -2.91
C PRO A 216 0.73 -19.15 -1.82
N LYS A 217 2.00 -19.57 -1.99
CA LYS A 217 2.72 -20.40 -1.00
C LYS A 217 3.04 -19.66 0.29
N ASP A 218 3.09 -18.33 0.24
CA ASP A 218 3.41 -17.48 1.39
C ASP A 218 2.15 -17.01 2.12
N LEU A 219 0.96 -17.34 1.60
CA LEU A 219 -0.29 -17.01 2.27
C LEU A 219 -0.43 -17.82 3.55
N ALA A 220 -0.96 -17.19 4.60
CA ALA A 220 -1.39 -17.92 5.78
C ALA A 220 -2.50 -18.93 5.41
N ALA A 221 -2.53 -20.06 6.13
CA ALA A 221 -3.56 -21.07 5.95
C ALA A 221 -4.96 -20.44 6.17
N PRO A 222 -5.97 -20.78 5.34
CA PRO A 222 -7.32 -20.23 5.45
C PRO A 222 -7.89 -20.39 6.87
N GLU A 223 -7.69 -21.55 7.48
CA GLU A 223 -8.17 -21.87 8.82
C GLU A 223 -7.52 -20.98 9.89
N ALA A 224 -6.22 -20.70 9.76
CA ALA A 224 -5.50 -19.82 10.67
C ALA A 224 -6.01 -18.37 10.56
N ILE A 225 -6.34 -17.92 9.34
CA ILE A 225 -6.95 -16.59 9.12
C ILE A 225 -8.31 -16.52 9.80
N GLY A 226 -9.16 -17.53 9.59
CA GLY A 226 -10.48 -17.61 10.21
C GLY A 226 -10.43 -17.64 11.74
N GLN A 227 -9.57 -18.50 12.29
CA GLN A 227 -9.38 -18.64 13.74
C GLN A 227 -8.96 -17.31 14.37
N TYR A 228 -7.92 -16.67 13.83
CA TYR A 228 -7.42 -15.42 14.39
C TYR A 228 -8.42 -14.26 14.23
N ALA A 229 -9.14 -14.18 13.12
CA ALA A 229 -10.21 -13.19 12.94
C ALA A 229 -11.32 -13.36 14.00
N ALA A 230 -11.70 -14.60 14.32
CA ALA A 230 -12.69 -14.89 15.37
C ALA A 230 -12.17 -14.57 16.77
N GLU A 231 -10.91 -14.89 17.07
CA GLU A 231 -10.27 -14.51 18.34
C GLU A 231 -10.29 -13.00 18.55
N ARG A 232 -9.96 -12.22 17.52
CA ARG A 232 -10.04 -10.76 17.53
C ARG A 232 -11.47 -10.26 17.78
N ALA A 233 -12.46 -10.80 17.06
CA ALA A 233 -13.87 -10.43 17.26
C ALA A 233 -14.38 -10.75 18.67
N LEU A 234 -13.97 -11.90 19.24
CA LEU A 234 -14.33 -12.31 20.61
C LEU A 234 -13.68 -11.43 21.67
N ALA A 235 -12.42 -11.04 21.46
CA ALA A 235 -11.66 -10.23 22.40
C ALA A 235 -12.28 -8.84 22.61
N ARG A 236 -13.07 -8.34 21.64
CA ARG A 236 -13.81 -7.07 21.71
C ARG A 236 -15.10 -7.14 22.54
N LEU A 237 -15.60 -8.32 22.90
CA LEU A 237 -16.87 -8.45 23.62
C LEU A 237 -16.81 -7.75 24.98
N SER A 238 -17.93 -7.12 25.35
CA SER A 238 -18.07 -6.38 26.62
C SER A 238 -17.10 -5.20 26.75
N ALA A 239 -16.80 -4.54 25.63
CA ALA A 239 -16.03 -3.30 25.60
C ALA A 239 -16.65 -2.20 26.46
N ARG A 240 -15.78 -1.34 26.98
CA ARG A 240 -16.12 -0.26 27.91
C ARG A 240 -15.63 1.07 27.37
N ARG A 241 -16.27 2.16 27.79
CA ARG A 241 -15.70 3.50 27.61
C ARG A 241 -14.63 3.76 28.66
N LEU A 242 -13.71 4.67 28.33
CA LEU A 242 -12.75 5.21 29.28
C LEU A 242 -13.17 6.63 29.67
N THR A 243 -12.82 7.07 30.88
CA THR A 243 -12.89 8.49 31.23
C THR A 243 -11.81 9.27 30.50
N THR A 244 -12.08 10.53 30.21
CA THR A 244 -11.10 11.43 29.60
C THR A 244 -9.79 11.49 30.42
N ARG A 245 -8.64 11.29 29.75
CA ARG A 245 -7.31 11.21 30.39
C ARG A 245 -6.18 11.45 29.39
N LYS A 246 -4.96 11.54 29.89
CA LYS A 246 -3.74 11.40 29.08
C LYS A 246 -2.93 10.21 29.55
N CYS A 247 -2.50 9.35 28.64
CA CYS A 247 -1.66 8.19 28.96
C CYS A 247 -0.85 7.73 27.74
N PRO A 248 0.11 6.80 27.92
CA PRO A 248 0.77 6.14 26.81
C PRO A 248 -0.20 5.41 25.90
N VAL A 249 0.13 5.36 24.61
CA VAL A 249 -0.67 4.67 23.59
C VAL A 249 0.23 3.76 22.76
N LEU A 250 -0.09 2.47 22.75
CA LEU A 250 0.55 1.46 21.91
C LEU A 250 -0.32 1.21 20.68
N PHE A 251 0.18 1.50 19.48
CA PHE A 251 -0.46 1.11 18.23
C PHE A 251 0.01 -0.30 17.86
N GLU A 252 -0.91 -1.24 17.63
CA GLU A 252 -0.52 -2.56 17.13
C GLU A 252 0.17 -2.47 15.76
N ALA A 253 1.08 -3.40 15.46
CA ALA A 253 1.91 -3.37 14.25
C ALA A 253 1.11 -3.13 12.92
N PRO A 254 -0.02 -3.83 12.65
CA PRO A 254 -0.82 -3.56 11.45
C PRO A 254 -1.29 -2.10 11.34
N LEU A 255 -1.67 -1.49 12.46
CA LEU A 255 -2.20 -0.14 12.54
C LEU A 255 -1.09 0.91 12.53
N ALA A 256 0.05 0.61 13.17
CA ALA A 256 1.24 1.44 13.24
C ALA A 256 1.79 1.79 11.84
N ALA A 257 1.61 0.91 10.85
CA ALA A 257 1.95 1.19 9.44
C ALA A 257 1.22 2.44 8.89
N GLY A 258 0.08 2.81 9.46
CA GLY A 258 -0.65 4.04 9.16
C GLY A 258 0.10 5.32 9.57
N LEU A 259 0.84 5.30 10.68
CA LEU A 259 1.69 6.43 11.11
C LEU A 259 2.83 6.66 10.09
N LEU A 260 3.44 5.58 9.62
CA LEU A 260 4.42 5.63 8.54
C LEU A 260 3.79 6.15 7.23
N GLY A 261 2.55 5.75 6.93
CA GLY A 261 1.76 6.33 5.82
C GLY A 261 1.57 7.84 5.94
N ALA A 262 1.24 8.34 7.13
CA ALA A 262 1.06 9.76 7.36
C ALA A 262 2.38 10.54 7.16
N PHE A 263 3.50 9.98 7.61
CA PHE A 263 4.83 10.55 7.32
C PHE A 263 5.12 10.60 5.81
N VAL A 264 4.94 9.50 5.09
CA VAL A 264 5.14 9.44 3.62
C VAL A 264 4.34 10.52 2.90
N GLN A 265 3.07 10.69 3.25
CA GLN A 265 2.23 11.74 2.66
C GLN A 265 2.80 13.14 2.95
N ALA A 266 3.21 13.40 4.18
CA ALA A 266 3.73 14.69 4.60
C ALA A 266 5.06 15.07 3.92
N VAL A 267 5.90 14.09 3.56
CA VAL A 267 7.17 14.29 2.84
C VAL A 267 7.12 13.93 1.35
N SER A 268 5.92 13.76 0.79
CA SER A 268 5.74 13.54 -0.66
C SER A 268 5.78 14.86 -1.42
N GLY A 269 6.44 14.86 -2.58
CA GLY A 269 6.65 16.05 -3.40
C GLY A 269 5.36 16.83 -3.69
N GLY A 270 4.27 16.13 -3.96
CA GLY A 270 2.94 16.72 -4.17
C GLY A 270 2.42 17.57 -3.01
N ALA A 271 2.68 17.16 -1.76
CA ALA A 271 2.28 17.92 -0.58
C ALA A 271 3.25 19.09 -0.33
N LEU A 272 4.54 18.85 -0.53
CA LEU A 272 5.61 19.84 -0.35
C LEU A 272 5.44 21.06 -1.27
N TYR A 273 5.37 20.86 -2.59
CA TYR A 273 5.33 22.00 -3.51
C TYR A 273 4.01 22.80 -3.42
N ARG A 274 2.92 22.13 -3.01
CA ARG A 274 1.62 22.79 -2.75
C ARG A 274 1.56 23.47 -1.38
N LYS A 275 2.61 23.31 -0.55
CA LYS A 275 2.66 23.80 0.84
C LYS A 275 1.47 23.30 1.68
N SER A 276 1.04 22.07 1.43
CA SER A 276 -0.11 21.43 2.08
C SER A 276 0.33 20.34 3.05
N THR A 277 1.44 20.59 3.77
CA THR A 277 2.07 19.63 4.68
C THR A 277 2.66 20.35 5.89
N PHE A 278 2.56 19.73 7.07
CA PHE A 278 3.25 20.16 8.29
C PHE A 278 4.77 19.91 8.28
N LEU A 279 5.29 19.19 7.27
CA LEU A 279 6.72 18.84 7.11
C LEU A 279 7.39 19.56 5.92
N LEU A 280 6.96 20.78 5.59
CA LEU A 280 7.42 21.52 4.41
C LEU A 280 8.95 21.61 4.29
N ASP A 281 9.62 21.90 5.41
CA ASP A 281 11.07 22.10 5.49
C ASP A 281 11.72 21.02 6.37
N ALA A 282 11.23 19.77 6.31
CA ALA A 282 11.67 18.71 7.22
C ALA A 282 13.05 18.13 6.88
N LEU A 283 13.54 18.28 5.64
CA LEU A 283 14.84 17.75 5.22
C LEU A 283 15.98 18.25 6.13
N GLY A 284 16.78 17.32 6.65
CA GLY A 284 17.88 17.60 7.58
C GLY A 284 17.45 17.96 9.00
N LYS A 285 16.16 17.82 9.36
CA LYS A 285 15.65 18.11 10.70
C LYS A 285 15.29 16.85 11.47
N GLU A 286 15.45 16.93 12.79
CA GLU A 286 14.98 15.94 13.75
C GLU A 286 13.45 15.99 13.88
N ILE A 287 12.79 15.07 13.18
CA ILE A 287 11.34 14.89 13.20
C ILE A 287 10.93 13.72 14.09
N PHE A 288 11.76 12.68 14.17
CA PHE A 288 11.52 11.51 15.00
C PHE A 288 12.46 11.49 16.21
N ALA A 289 12.17 10.62 17.18
CA ALA A 289 13.11 10.33 18.25
C ALA A 289 14.44 9.77 17.71
N PRO A 290 15.60 10.04 18.35
CA PRO A 290 16.92 9.72 17.76
C PRO A 290 17.24 8.25 17.49
N HIS A 291 16.45 7.32 18.03
CA HIS A 291 16.63 5.87 17.84
C HIS A 291 15.82 5.34 16.65
N VAL A 292 14.97 6.18 16.04
CA VAL A 292 14.07 5.78 14.97
C VAL A 292 14.76 5.88 13.62
N GLN A 293 14.60 4.82 12.83
CA GLN A 293 15.16 4.65 11.50
C GLN A 293 14.02 4.33 10.52
N ILE A 294 14.08 4.90 9.31
CA ILE A 294 13.20 4.52 8.19
C ILE A 294 14.05 4.25 6.97
N LYS A 295 13.96 3.02 6.46
CA LYS A 295 14.68 2.59 5.25
C LYS A 295 13.71 2.31 4.13
N GLU A 296 14.16 2.58 2.91
CA GLU A 296 13.48 2.22 1.67
C GLU A 296 14.32 1.17 0.93
N ASP A 297 13.72 0.01 0.62
CA ASP A 297 14.34 -1.00 -0.24
C ASP A 297 13.42 -1.40 -1.40
N PRO A 298 13.56 -0.78 -2.59
CA PRO A 298 12.72 -1.10 -3.73
C PRO A 298 12.96 -2.49 -4.33
N HIS A 299 14.02 -3.19 -3.91
CA HIS A 299 14.51 -4.41 -4.56
C HIS A 299 14.34 -5.67 -3.71
N VAL A 300 13.40 -5.68 -2.75
CA VAL A 300 13.06 -6.88 -1.97
C VAL A 300 12.40 -7.91 -2.90
N PRO A 301 12.93 -9.14 -3.04
CA PRO A 301 12.29 -10.17 -3.84
C PRO A 301 10.86 -10.44 -3.36
N SER A 302 9.90 -10.48 -4.29
CA SER A 302 8.48 -10.70 -4.01
C SER A 302 7.85 -9.71 -3.01
N GLY A 303 8.49 -8.55 -2.78
CA GLY A 303 7.93 -7.49 -1.96
C GLY A 303 6.68 -6.88 -2.60
N MET A 304 5.74 -6.44 -1.77
CA MET A 304 4.50 -5.80 -2.24
C MET A 304 4.76 -4.47 -2.93
N GLY A 305 5.70 -3.67 -2.40
CA GLY A 305 6.08 -2.36 -2.94
C GLY A 305 7.34 -2.38 -3.80
N SER A 306 7.85 -3.56 -4.13
CA SER A 306 9.06 -3.71 -4.93
C SER A 306 8.84 -3.29 -6.37
N ALA A 307 9.78 -2.51 -6.89
CA ALA A 307 9.76 -2.04 -8.27
C ALA A 307 11.20 -1.76 -8.74
N PRO A 308 11.63 -2.28 -9.91
CA PRO A 308 12.95 -2.00 -10.47
C PRO A 308 13.08 -0.57 -11.02
N PHE A 309 11.96 0.10 -11.27
CA PHE A 309 11.85 1.49 -11.70
C PHE A 309 10.49 2.06 -11.23
N ASP A 310 10.38 3.38 -11.16
CA ASP A 310 9.15 4.07 -10.76
C ASP A 310 8.16 4.26 -11.93
N GLU A 311 7.00 4.89 -11.71
CA GLU A 311 5.96 5.10 -12.75
C GLU A 311 6.39 6.04 -13.90
N GLU A 312 7.60 6.62 -13.86
CA GLU A 312 8.19 7.42 -14.93
C GLU A 312 9.39 6.71 -15.60
N GLY A 313 9.69 5.47 -15.19
CA GLY A 313 10.83 4.68 -15.66
C GLY A 313 12.15 5.04 -14.97
N VAL A 314 12.11 5.86 -13.92
CA VAL A 314 13.29 6.31 -13.18
C VAL A 314 13.81 5.19 -12.28
N ARG A 315 15.15 5.06 -12.20
CA ARG A 315 15.80 4.07 -11.34
C ARG A 315 15.48 4.27 -9.86
N THR A 316 14.97 3.23 -9.22
CA THR A 316 14.78 3.19 -7.78
C THR A 316 16.08 2.82 -7.06
N ARG A 317 16.27 3.27 -5.81
CA ARG A 317 17.49 3.02 -5.03
C ARG A 317 17.17 2.74 -3.58
N ARG A 318 17.99 1.88 -2.95
CA ARG A 318 18.00 1.73 -1.50
C ARG A 318 18.49 3.02 -0.86
N ARG A 319 17.83 3.45 0.20
CA ARG A 319 18.25 4.64 0.97
C ARG A 319 17.72 4.62 2.39
N ASP A 320 18.37 5.40 3.24
CA ASP A 320 17.79 5.85 4.50
C ASP A 320 16.87 7.05 4.18
N VAL A 321 15.62 6.99 4.60
CA VAL A 321 14.64 8.09 4.50
C VAL A 321 14.63 8.90 5.80
N VAL A 322 14.79 8.21 6.92
CA VAL A 322 15.06 8.79 8.24
C VAL A 322 16.23 8.04 8.85
N LYS A 323 17.22 8.78 9.33
CA LYS A 323 18.38 8.25 10.02
C LYS A 323 18.56 8.96 11.35
N ASP A 324 18.65 8.20 12.44
CA ASP A 324 18.83 8.73 13.79
C ASP A 324 17.82 9.84 14.14
N GLY A 325 16.56 9.66 13.69
CA GLY A 325 15.48 10.63 13.85
C GLY A 325 15.46 11.81 12.86
N VAL A 326 16.49 11.97 12.02
CA VAL A 326 16.65 13.05 11.03
C VAL A 326 16.10 12.64 9.67
N VAL A 327 15.32 13.50 9.01
CA VAL A 327 14.80 13.24 7.66
C VAL A 327 15.90 13.44 6.61
N GLU A 328 16.25 12.38 5.91
CA GLU A 328 17.33 12.33 4.90
C GLU A 328 16.82 12.54 3.47
N GLY A 329 15.52 12.31 3.21
CA GLY A 329 14.99 12.43 1.86
C GLY A 329 13.47 12.51 1.77
N TYR A 330 13.02 13.07 0.65
CA TYR A 330 11.60 13.17 0.25
C TYR A 330 11.23 12.09 -0.76
N PHE A 331 9.93 11.93 -1.06
CA PHE A 331 9.44 11.07 -2.14
C PHE A 331 9.03 11.93 -3.33
N LEU A 332 9.90 12.02 -4.34
CA LEU A 332 9.78 12.96 -5.44
C LEU A 332 9.67 12.21 -6.79
N SER A 333 8.61 12.52 -7.53
CA SER A 333 8.55 12.32 -8.99
C SER A 333 9.36 13.39 -9.73
N THR A 334 9.58 13.23 -11.04
CA THR A 334 10.24 14.22 -11.88
C THR A 334 9.55 15.59 -11.80
N TYR A 335 8.22 15.61 -11.90
CA TYR A 335 7.46 16.87 -11.85
C TYR A 335 7.60 17.58 -10.49
N SER A 336 7.42 16.83 -9.40
CA SER A 336 7.47 17.41 -8.06
C SER A 336 8.88 17.83 -7.66
N ALA A 337 9.90 17.10 -8.11
CA ALA A 337 11.29 17.50 -7.97
C ALA A 337 11.57 18.84 -8.67
N ARG A 338 11.13 19.01 -9.92
CA ARG A 338 11.27 20.29 -10.66
C ARG A 338 10.59 21.45 -9.94
N LYS A 339 9.37 21.26 -9.43
CA LYS A 339 8.66 22.29 -8.64
C LYS A 339 9.41 22.71 -7.38
N LEU A 340 10.23 21.83 -6.81
CA LEU A 340 11.04 22.07 -5.62
C LEU A 340 12.48 22.48 -5.95
N GLY A 341 12.87 22.55 -7.22
CA GLY A 341 14.27 22.79 -7.63
C GLY A 341 15.21 21.65 -7.22
N MET A 342 14.69 20.43 -7.12
CA MET A 342 15.42 19.21 -6.72
C MET A 342 15.48 18.20 -7.88
N GLN A 343 16.10 17.05 -7.63
CA GLN A 343 16.08 15.89 -8.53
C GLN A 343 15.07 14.84 -8.05
N THR A 344 14.48 14.09 -8.99
CA THR A 344 13.61 12.95 -8.67
C THR A 344 14.34 11.92 -7.82
N THR A 345 13.61 11.26 -6.92
CA THR A 345 14.14 10.20 -6.06
C THR A 345 13.72 8.81 -6.56
N GLY A 346 13.09 8.72 -7.73
CA GLY A 346 12.53 7.47 -8.25
C GLY A 346 11.30 7.05 -7.46
N ASN A 347 10.39 7.99 -7.18
CA ASN A 347 9.18 7.76 -6.38
C ASN A 347 7.91 8.31 -7.07
N ALA A 348 7.88 8.42 -8.40
CA ALA A 348 6.61 8.49 -9.10
C ALA A 348 5.83 7.18 -8.84
N GLY A 349 4.60 7.29 -8.33
CA GLY A 349 3.84 6.13 -7.82
C GLY A 349 4.00 5.86 -6.32
N GLY A 350 4.92 6.55 -5.63
CA GLY A 350 5.06 6.52 -4.17
C GLY A 350 6.31 5.80 -3.66
N SER A 351 6.26 5.38 -2.39
CA SER A 351 7.38 4.75 -1.66
C SER A 351 7.47 3.24 -1.88
N HIS A 352 8.68 2.67 -1.86
CA HIS A 352 8.93 1.26 -2.13
C HIS A 352 9.47 0.48 -0.90
N ASN A 353 8.68 -0.44 -0.35
CA ASN A 353 9.01 -1.26 0.83
C ASN A 353 9.73 -0.47 1.94
N LEU A 354 8.96 0.30 2.70
CA LEU A 354 9.52 1.03 3.82
C LEU A 354 9.57 0.16 5.07
N THR A 355 10.70 0.15 5.77
CA THR A 355 10.86 -0.47 7.08
C THR A 355 11.10 0.63 8.12
N LEU A 356 10.17 0.78 9.06
CA LEU A 356 10.30 1.65 10.24
C LEU A 356 10.70 0.78 11.42
N PHE A 357 11.84 1.07 12.02
CA PHE A 357 12.38 0.31 13.14
C PHE A 357 13.18 1.20 14.08
N SER A 358 13.57 0.64 15.23
CA SER A 358 14.44 1.30 16.19
C SER A 358 15.74 0.52 16.35
N ASP A 359 16.87 1.22 16.40
CA ASP A 359 18.18 0.60 16.67
C ASP A 359 18.33 0.10 18.12
N LYS A 360 17.39 0.48 19.00
CA LYS A 360 17.29 0.04 20.40
C LYS A 360 16.34 -1.14 20.60
N THR A 361 15.63 -1.58 19.57
CA THR A 361 14.66 -2.68 19.68
C THR A 361 15.38 -3.97 20.06
N GLN A 362 14.93 -4.61 21.14
CA GLN A 362 15.47 -5.89 21.61
C GLN A 362 14.55 -7.05 21.21
N PRO A 363 15.05 -8.30 21.14
CA PRO A 363 14.21 -9.47 20.85
C PRO A 363 13.01 -9.62 21.79
N GLU A 364 13.15 -9.22 23.06
CA GLU A 364 12.08 -9.24 24.06
C GLU A 364 11.06 -8.10 23.93
N ASP A 365 11.28 -7.11 23.05
CA ASP A 365 10.28 -6.10 22.67
C ASP A 365 9.22 -6.70 21.72
N ASP A 366 8.87 -7.98 21.87
CA ASP A 366 7.71 -8.58 21.20
C ASP A 366 6.41 -7.93 21.67
N PHE A 367 5.25 -8.33 21.12
CA PHE A 367 3.96 -7.72 21.49
C PHE A 367 3.72 -7.71 23.01
N ALA A 368 4.03 -8.82 23.70
CA ALA A 368 3.88 -8.90 25.15
C ALA A 368 4.92 -8.04 25.89
N GLY A 369 6.14 -7.95 25.37
CA GLY A 369 7.18 -7.04 25.84
C GLY A 369 6.79 -5.58 25.73
N MET A 370 6.18 -5.18 24.61
CA MET A 370 5.68 -3.84 24.38
C MET A 370 4.56 -3.47 25.36
N LEU A 371 3.67 -4.40 25.70
CA LEU A 371 2.68 -4.21 26.78
C LEU A 371 3.38 -3.98 28.13
N ARG A 372 4.34 -4.83 28.50
CA ARG A 372 5.13 -4.66 29.74
C ARG A 372 5.86 -3.32 29.79
N ARG A 373 6.45 -2.91 28.66
CA ARG A 373 7.17 -1.64 28.52
C ARG A 373 6.25 -0.43 28.62
N MET A 374 5.02 -0.54 28.09
CA MET A 374 3.98 0.49 28.27
C MET A 374 3.53 0.59 29.73
N GLY A 375 3.47 -0.53 30.44
CA GLY A 375 3.00 -0.58 31.83
C GLY A 375 1.49 -0.34 31.91
N THR A 376 1.06 0.91 31.97
CA THR A 376 -0.36 1.27 32.04
C THR A 376 -0.70 2.29 30.96
N GLY A 377 -1.68 1.95 30.11
CA GLY A 377 -2.03 2.77 28.95
C GLY A 377 -3.06 2.11 28.05
N LEU A 378 -3.19 2.65 26.85
CA LEU A 378 -4.13 2.19 25.83
C LEU A 378 -3.40 1.44 24.72
N LEU A 379 -3.76 0.19 24.48
CA LEU A 379 -3.47 -0.51 23.23
C LEU A 379 -4.57 -0.17 22.22
N VAL A 380 -4.20 0.32 21.04
CA VAL A 380 -5.14 0.64 19.95
C VAL A 380 -4.99 -0.40 18.84
N THR A 381 -6.12 -1.00 18.46
CA THR A 381 -6.20 -2.04 17.42
C THR A 381 -7.14 -1.67 16.27
N GLU A 382 -7.92 -0.59 16.41
CA GLU A 382 -8.76 -0.06 15.34
C GLU A 382 -8.84 1.47 15.42
N LEU A 383 -8.87 2.12 14.26
CA LEU A 383 -9.09 3.56 14.14
C LEU A 383 -10.19 3.86 13.12
N MET A 384 -11.05 4.81 13.47
CA MET A 384 -12.22 5.21 12.69
C MET A 384 -12.17 6.70 12.36
N GLY A 385 -12.69 7.06 11.18
CA GLY A 385 -12.76 8.46 10.71
C GLY A 385 -11.47 9.01 10.08
N GLN A 386 -11.60 10.16 9.41
CA GLN A 386 -10.58 10.83 8.59
C GLN A 386 -9.87 12.00 9.32
N GLY A 387 -9.74 11.95 10.66
CA GLY A 387 -9.30 13.11 11.43
C GLY A 387 -7.77 13.29 11.48
N VAL A 388 -7.11 13.29 10.33
CA VAL A 388 -5.71 13.72 10.19
C VAL A 388 -5.68 14.95 9.29
N ASN A 389 -5.23 16.08 9.82
CA ASN A 389 -5.00 17.27 9.04
C ASN A 389 -3.54 17.33 8.58
N TYR A 390 -3.29 17.08 7.31
CA TYR A 390 -1.93 17.07 6.78
C TYR A 390 -1.28 18.45 6.71
N VAL A 391 -2.03 19.55 6.74
CA VAL A 391 -1.45 20.90 6.72
C VAL A 391 -0.86 21.27 8.09
N THR A 392 -1.57 20.92 9.18
CA THR A 392 -1.18 21.31 10.55
C THR A 392 -0.50 20.18 11.32
N GLY A 393 -0.75 18.92 10.94
CA GLY A 393 -0.34 17.73 11.69
C GLY A 393 -1.35 17.31 12.76
N ASP A 394 -2.48 18.01 12.92
CA ASP A 394 -3.48 17.66 13.94
C ASP A 394 -4.04 16.26 13.69
N TYR A 395 -4.09 15.48 14.77
CA TYR A 395 -4.53 14.09 14.75
C TYR A 395 -5.65 13.89 15.76
N SER A 396 -6.80 13.39 15.31
CA SER A 396 -7.95 13.05 16.14
C SER A 396 -8.78 11.96 15.46
N ARG A 397 -8.78 10.74 16.01
CA ARG A 397 -9.51 9.62 15.40
C ARG A 397 -10.28 8.85 16.45
N GLY A 398 -11.47 8.37 16.09
CA GLY A 398 -12.17 7.38 16.89
C GLY A 398 -11.28 6.14 17.02
N ALA A 399 -11.25 5.53 18.19
CA ALA A 399 -10.37 4.42 18.47
C ALA A 399 -11.09 3.32 19.26
N SER A 400 -10.68 2.09 19.00
CA SER A 400 -11.03 0.91 19.79
C SER A 400 -9.77 0.09 20.05
N GLY A 401 -9.78 -0.68 21.13
CA GLY A 401 -8.65 -1.52 21.52
C GLY A 401 -8.80 -2.03 22.93
N TYR A 402 -7.76 -1.91 23.75
CA TYR A 402 -7.72 -2.52 25.08
C TYR A 402 -7.05 -1.61 26.10
N TRP A 403 -7.63 -1.57 27.30
CA TRP A 403 -6.97 -0.97 28.46
C TRP A 403 -5.94 -1.95 29.04
N VAL A 404 -4.76 -1.45 29.38
CA VAL A 404 -3.64 -2.23 29.89
C VAL A 404 -3.21 -1.66 31.24
N GLU A 405 -2.96 -2.54 32.20
CA GLU A 405 -2.41 -2.19 33.52
C GLU A 405 -1.31 -3.18 33.89
N ASN A 406 -0.19 -2.66 34.41
CA ASN A 406 0.99 -3.45 34.79
C ASN A 406 1.47 -4.40 33.68
N GLY A 407 1.34 -3.99 32.42
CA GLY A 407 1.73 -4.77 31.25
C GLY A 407 0.77 -5.87 30.84
N VAL A 408 -0.44 -5.90 31.40
CA VAL A 408 -1.45 -6.93 31.12
C VAL A 408 -2.74 -6.26 30.64
N ILE A 409 -3.29 -6.78 29.54
CA ILE A 409 -4.61 -6.36 29.02
C ILE A 409 -5.68 -6.68 30.07
N GLN A 410 -6.50 -5.69 30.41
CA GLN A 410 -7.56 -5.81 31.42
C GLN A 410 -8.94 -6.01 30.78
N TYR A 411 -9.31 -5.16 29.82
CA TYR A 411 -10.60 -5.22 29.15
C TYR A 411 -10.57 -4.45 27.81
N PRO A 412 -11.44 -4.84 26.85
CA PRO A 412 -11.61 -4.08 25.62
C PRO A 412 -12.23 -2.71 25.87
N VAL A 413 -11.88 -1.74 25.03
CA VAL A 413 -12.41 -0.39 25.05
C VAL A 413 -12.88 0.06 23.68
N GLU A 414 -13.97 0.83 23.66
CA GLU A 414 -14.57 1.39 22.44
C GLU A 414 -15.21 2.75 22.73
N GLU A 415 -15.67 3.42 21.66
CA GLU A 415 -16.33 4.73 21.73
C GLU A 415 -15.45 5.81 22.40
N ILE A 416 -14.13 5.73 22.16
CA ILE A 416 -13.15 6.74 22.58
C ILE A 416 -12.54 7.44 21.36
N THR A 417 -11.91 8.59 21.59
CA THR A 417 -11.10 9.29 20.60
C THR A 417 -9.69 9.48 21.13
N ILE A 418 -8.68 9.22 20.31
CA ILE A 418 -7.29 9.58 20.60
C ILE A 418 -6.91 10.85 19.83
N ALA A 419 -6.25 11.78 20.50
CA ALA A 419 -5.87 13.05 19.92
C ALA A 419 -4.44 13.47 20.27
N GLY A 420 -3.80 14.16 19.34
CA GLY A 420 -2.44 14.68 19.43
C GLY A 420 -2.05 15.47 18.18
N SER A 421 -0.76 15.65 17.97
CA SER A 421 -0.18 16.23 16.76
C SER A 421 0.89 15.30 16.22
N LEU A 422 0.88 14.99 14.92
CA LEU A 422 1.82 14.06 14.29
C LEU A 422 3.30 14.41 14.54
N PRO A 423 3.75 15.69 14.44
CA PRO A 423 5.09 16.10 14.88
C PRO A 423 5.44 15.66 16.30
N ASP A 424 4.54 15.85 17.25
CA ASP A 424 4.77 15.48 18.64
C ASP A 424 4.78 13.97 18.81
N MET A 425 3.84 13.27 18.16
CA MET A 425 3.78 11.81 18.16
C MET A 425 5.08 11.19 17.64
N PHE A 426 5.63 11.69 16.52
CA PHE A 426 6.89 11.18 15.96
C PHE A 426 8.08 11.37 16.90
N ARG A 427 8.15 12.51 17.61
CA ARG A 427 9.18 12.78 18.62
C ARG A 427 8.99 11.98 19.90
N GLN A 428 7.76 11.63 20.23
CA GLN A 428 7.37 10.88 21.42
C GLN A 428 7.29 9.37 21.19
N ILE A 429 7.80 8.84 20.07
CA ILE A 429 8.00 7.40 19.92
C ILE A 429 9.00 6.96 21.00
N VAL A 430 8.55 6.10 21.92
CA VAL A 430 9.36 5.56 23.02
C VAL A 430 10.04 4.25 22.62
N ALA A 431 9.35 3.46 21.79
CA ALA A 431 9.76 2.14 21.38
C ALA A 431 9.04 1.71 20.10
N ILE A 432 9.72 0.88 19.31
CA ILE A 432 9.15 0.14 18.19
C ILE A 432 9.42 -1.34 18.46
N GLY A 433 8.37 -2.16 18.43
CA GLY A 433 8.44 -3.57 18.80
C GLY A 433 9.17 -4.45 17.78
N ALA A 434 9.62 -5.61 18.24
CA ALA A 434 10.18 -6.70 17.44
C ALA A 434 9.09 -7.55 16.75
N ASP A 435 7.82 -7.29 17.03
CA ASP A 435 6.63 -7.89 16.41
C ASP A 435 6.33 -7.32 15.02
N ALA A 436 7.37 -7.10 14.21
CA ALA A 436 7.27 -6.46 12.91
C ALA A 436 6.39 -7.26 11.94
N LEU A 437 5.51 -6.55 11.24
CA LEU A 437 4.65 -7.12 10.22
C LEU A 437 4.63 -6.25 8.97
N VAL A 438 4.70 -6.90 7.81
CA VAL A 438 4.51 -6.25 6.51
C VAL A 438 3.03 -6.06 6.24
N ARG A 439 2.58 -4.80 6.16
CA ARG A 439 1.22 -4.40 5.80
C ARG A 439 1.26 -3.57 4.51
N GLY A 440 0.95 -4.22 3.39
CA GLY A 440 1.12 -3.62 2.07
C GLY A 440 2.59 -3.35 1.79
N THR A 441 2.96 -2.11 1.50
CA THR A 441 4.33 -1.69 1.15
C THR A 441 5.15 -1.21 2.34
N LYS A 442 4.69 -1.49 3.58
CA LYS A 442 5.27 -0.96 4.81
C LYS A 442 5.46 -2.06 5.83
N GLU A 443 6.56 -2.00 6.55
CA GLU A 443 6.93 -2.91 7.63
C GLU A 443 7.24 -2.10 8.89
N THR A 444 6.63 -2.49 10.00
CA THR A 444 6.91 -1.93 11.33
C THR A 444 6.41 -2.90 12.39
N GLY A 445 7.01 -2.86 13.58
CA GLY A 445 6.42 -3.43 14.79
C GLY A 445 5.37 -2.50 15.40
N SER A 446 4.86 -2.90 16.56
CA SER A 446 3.97 -2.05 17.36
C SER A 446 4.72 -0.79 17.82
N ILE A 447 4.06 0.37 17.86
CA ILE A 447 4.69 1.66 18.19
C ILE A 447 4.10 2.19 19.48
N LEU A 448 4.96 2.39 20.49
CA LEU A 448 4.59 3.01 21.75
C LEU A 448 4.84 4.53 21.68
N ILE A 449 3.76 5.31 21.79
CA ILE A 449 3.81 6.77 21.96
C ILE A 449 3.72 7.10 23.44
N GLU A 450 4.60 7.98 23.90
CA GLU A 450 4.75 8.37 25.32
C GLU A 450 3.42 8.85 25.92
N GLN A 451 2.72 9.74 25.22
CA GLN A 451 1.47 10.29 25.73
C GLN A 451 0.55 10.77 24.62
N MET A 452 -0.73 10.42 24.71
CA MET A 452 -1.79 11.04 23.90
C MET A 452 -2.98 11.41 24.78
N THR A 453 -3.86 12.28 24.27
CA THR A 453 -5.13 12.59 24.93
C THR A 453 -6.18 11.58 24.50
N ILE A 454 -6.82 10.93 25.46
CA ILE A 454 -7.98 10.06 25.23
C ILE A 454 -9.21 10.83 25.71
N ALA A 455 -10.16 11.07 24.79
CA ALA A 455 -11.48 11.58 25.12
C ALA A 455 -12.48 10.41 25.16
N GLY A 456 -13.30 10.40 26.21
CA GLY A 456 -14.35 9.41 26.41
C GLY A 456 -15.45 9.98 27.29
N GLU A 457 -15.85 9.25 28.35
CA GLU A 457 -16.82 9.71 29.35
C GLU A 457 -16.37 10.96 30.12
#